data_AF-A0A955AHH0-F1
#
_entry.id   AF-A0A955AHH0-F1
#
_cell.length_a   1.000
_cell.length_b   1.000
_cell.length_c   1.000
_cell.angle_alpha   90.00
_cell.angle_beta   90.00
_cell.angle_gamma   90.00
#
_symmetry.space_group_name_H-M   'P 1'
#
loop_
_entity.id
_entity.type
_entity.pdbx_description
1 polymer ?
#
loop_
_entity_poly.entity_id
_entity_poly.type
_entity_poly.pdbx_seq_one_letter_code
_entity_poly.pdbx_strand_id
1 'polypeptide(L)' 'MTISTNSMASDAESIENRLHGVRPEIDSLREVGALFYQRGWSVGTSSNYSVVLQRDPVQLLVTASGKDKG' A
#
# COMPACT_ATOMS: atom_id res chain seq x y z
N MET A 1 19.84 -24.78 2.84
CA MET A 1 18.99 -23.90 3.64
C MET A 1 17.68 -23.74 2.89
N THR A 2 16.69 -24.58 3.16
CA THR A 2 15.40 -24.60 2.45
C THR A 2 14.45 -23.68 3.21
N ILE A 3 14.07 -22.54 2.60
CA ILE A 3 13.05 -21.66 3.19
C ILE A 3 11.71 -22.37 3.00
N SER A 4 11.11 -22.82 4.11
CA SER A 4 9.76 -23.40 4.12
C SER A 4 8.76 -22.41 3.53
N THR A 5 8.16 -22.78 2.40
CA THR A 5 7.20 -21.99 1.61
C THR A 5 5.86 -21.74 2.32
N ASN A 6 5.62 -22.39 3.46
CA ASN A 6 4.34 -22.36 4.17
C ASN A 6 4.06 -21.05 4.92
N SER A 7 5.10 -20.29 5.29
CA SER A 7 4.95 -19.04 6.06
C SER A 7 4.51 -17.84 5.22
N MET A 8 4.93 -17.77 3.95
CA MET A 8 4.61 -16.61 3.10
C MET A 8 3.14 -16.61 2.63
N ALA A 9 2.55 -17.81 2.47
CA ALA A 9 1.15 -17.95 2.08
C ALA A 9 0.20 -17.48 3.19
N SER A 10 0.48 -17.81 4.45
CA SER A 10 -0.32 -17.35 5.60
C SER A 10 -0.24 -15.83 5.82
N ASP A 11 0.92 -15.24 5.55
CA ASP A 11 1.12 -13.79 5.69
C ASP A 11 0.36 -13.01 4.61
N ALA A 12 0.35 -13.52 3.36
CA ALA A 12 -0.40 -12.91 2.26
C ALA A 12 -1.92 -12.96 2.50
N GLU A 13 -2.43 -14.08 3.00
CA GLU A 13 -3.85 -14.26 3.32
C GLU A 13 -4.29 -13.32 4.47
N SER A 14 -3.45 -13.16 5.49
CA SER A 14 -3.65 -12.20 6.58
C SER A 14 -3.69 -10.76 6.08
N ILE A 15 -2.80 -10.39 5.16
CA ILE A 15 -2.79 -9.04 4.56
C ILE A 15 -4.06 -8.80 3.74
N GLU A 16 -4.46 -9.75 2.89
CA GLU A 16 -5.67 -9.59 2.07
C GLU A 16 -6.90 -9.39 2.95
N ASN A 17 -7.01 -10.14 4.04
CA ASN A 17 -8.09 -9.97 5.00
C ASN A 17 -8.08 -8.59 5.66
N ARG A 18 -6.90 -8.03 5.96
CA ARG A 18 -6.76 -6.66 6.52
C ARG A 18 -7.03 -5.55 5.52
N LEU A 19 -6.97 -5.86 4.23
CA LEU A 19 -7.29 -4.93 3.13
C LEU A 19 -8.73 -5.10 2.61
N HIS A 20 -9.51 -5.99 3.24
CA HIS A 20 -10.90 -6.18 2.88
C HIS A 20 -11.70 -4.91 3.22
N GLY A 21 -12.54 -4.46 2.27
CA GLY A 21 -13.42 -3.30 2.46
C GLY A 21 -12.79 -1.92 2.26
N VAL A 22 -11.48 -1.82 2.00
CA VAL A 22 -10.78 -0.52 1.77
C VAL A 22 -10.32 -0.32 0.32
N ARG A 23 -11.04 -0.95 -0.63
CA ARG A 23 -10.69 -0.84 -2.06
C ARG A 23 -10.78 0.58 -2.62
N PRO A 24 -11.81 1.39 -2.30
CA PRO A 24 -11.85 2.78 -2.75
C PRO A 24 -10.63 3.61 -2.33
N GLU A 25 -10.13 3.37 -1.11
CA GLU A 25 -8.95 4.03 -0.56
C GLU A 25 -7.67 3.58 -1.26
N ILE A 26 -7.54 2.28 -1.54
CA ILE A 26 -6.43 1.73 -2.33
C ILE A 26 -6.41 2.39 -3.72
N ASP A 27 -7.55 2.45 -4.39
CA ASP A 27 -7.65 3.02 -5.74
C ASP A 27 -7.34 4.52 -5.74
N SER A 28 -7.81 5.25 -4.73
CA SER A 28 -7.50 6.67 -4.56
C SER A 28 -6.00 6.93 -4.37
N LEU A 29 -5.31 6.11 -3.57
CA LEU A 29 -3.86 6.23 -3.40
C LEU A 29 -3.09 5.90 -4.70
N ARG A 30 -3.60 4.95 -5.50
CA ARG A 30 -3.01 4.62 -6.81
C ARG A 30 -3.19 5.77 -7.82
N GLU A 31 -4.38 6.35 -7.87
CA GLU A 31 -4.69 7.49 -8.75
C GLU A 31 -3.83 8.70 -8.42
N VAL A 32 -3.74 9.07 -7.14
CA VAL A 32 -2.88 10.18 -6.67
C VAL A 32 -1.41 9.91 -6.97
N GLY A 33 -0.94 8.68 -6.71
CA GLY A 33 0.44 8.29 -7.02
C GLY A 33 0.77 8.43 -8.50
N ALA A 34 -0.10 7.93 -9.37
CA ALA A 34 0.05 8.07 -10.82
C ALA A 34 0.04 9.54 -11.27
N LEU A 35 -0.87 10.35 -10.73
CA LEU A 35 -0.97 11.77 -11.04
C LEU A 35 0.30 12.54 -10.64
N PHE A 36 0.88 12.24 -9.49
CA PHE A 36 2.10 12.89 -9.01
C PHE A 36 3.35 12.41 -9.76
N TYR A 37 3.40 11.12 -10.12
CA TYR A 37 4.43 10.59 -11.00
C TYR A 37 4.40 11.30 -12.37
N GLN A 38 3.22 11.40 -13.00
CA GLN A 38 3.05 12.08 -14.30
C GLN A 38 3.46 13.55 -14.28
N ARG A 39 3.36 14.22 -13.12
CA ARG A 39 3.80 15.61 -12.93
C ARG A 39 5.29 15.74 -12.56
N GLY A 40 6.01 14.63 -12.41
CA GLY A 40 7.41 14.61 -11.98
C GLY A 40 7.61 14.94 -10.50
N TRP A 41 6.55 14.89 -9.68
CA TRP A 41 6.61 15.21 -8.25
C TRP A 41 6.99 14.01 -7.38
N SER A 42 6.92 12.80 -7.93
CA SER A 42 7.28 11.57 -7.23
C SER A 42 8.06 10.67 -8.17
N VAL A 43 9.39 10.71 -8.07
CA VAL A 43 10.30 10.01 -8.98
C VAL A 43 10.90 8.79 -8.25
N GLY A 44 10.91 7.64 -8.92
CA GLY A 44 11.44 6.39 -8.37
C GLY A 44 10.66 5.95 -7.13
N THR A 45 11.35 5.80 -6.00
CA THR A 45 10.76 5.33 -4.73
C THR A 45 10.48 6.45 -3.72
N SER A 46 10.67 7.72 -4.12
CA SER A 46 10.84 8.86 -3.21
C SER A 46 9.57 9.41 -2.55
N SER A 47 8.47 8.66 -2.45
CA SER A 47 7.26 9.12 -1.75
C SER A 47 6.42 8.00 -1.16
N ASN A 48 5.68 8.36 -0.11
CA ASN A 48 4.64 7.53 0.49
C ASN A 48 3.34 8.32 0.54
N TYR A 49 2.22 7.65 0.26
CA TYR A 49 0.88 8.23 0.37
C TYR A 49 0.10 7.47 1.41
N SER A 50 -0.73 8.19 2.16
CA SER A 50 -1.58 7.59 3.17
C SER A 50 -2.97 8.23 3.22
N VAL A 51 -3.92 7.46 3.75
CA VAL A 51 -5.29 7.90 4.03
C VAL A 51 -5.72 7.38 5.38
N VAL A 52 -6.50 8.19 6.09
CA VAL A 52 -7.05 7.85 7.41
C VAL A 52 -8.31 7.02 7.21
N LEU A 53 -8.29 5.76 7.67
CA LEU A 53 -9.45 4.86 7.64
C LEU A 53 -10.35 5.05 8.86
N GLN A 54 -9.73 5.26 10.03
CA GLN A 54 -10.42 5.46 11.30
C GLN A 54 -9.59 6.43 12.16
N ARG A 55 -10.25 7.22 13.01
CA ARG A 55 -9.58 8.20 13.90
C ARG A 55 -9.44 7.75 15.34
N ASP A 56 -10.28 6.83 15.82
CA ASP A 56 -10.22 6.32 17.18
C ASP A 56 -10.63 4.83 17.26
N PRO A 57 -9.67 3.90 17.52
CA PRO A 57 -8.23 4.13 17.41
C PRO A 57 -7.84 4.55 15.99
N VAL A 58 -6.74 5.30 15.84
CA VAL A 58 -6.24 5.72 14.53
C VAL A 58 -5.84 4.51 13.69
N GLN A 59 -6.38 4.43 12.48
CA GLN A 59 -5.99 3.46 11.46
C GLN A 59 -5.63 4.17 10.16
N LEU A 60 -4.46 3.87 9.61
CA LEU A 60 -3.94 4.44 8.37
C LEU A 60 -3.72 3.34 7.34
N LEU A 61 -4.13 3.60 6.10
CA LEU A 61 -3.64 2.88 4.95
C LEU A 61 -2.46 3.66 4.36
N VAL A 62 -1.34 3.01 4.09
CA VAL A 62 -0.13 3.64 3.55
C VAL A 62 0.50 2.78 2.46
N THR A 63 1.04 3.42 1.43
CA THR A 63 1.77 2.70 0.37
C THR A 63 3.01 2.00 0.93
N ALA A 64 3.28 0.78 0.46
CA ALA A 64 4.51 0.06 0.77
C ALA A 64 5.77 0.86 0.39
N SER A 65 6.81 0.72 1.20
CA SER A 65 8.11 1.36 0.95
C SER A 65 8.85 0.70 -0.23
N GLY A 66 9.71 1.47 -0.91
CA GLY A 66 10.59 0.96 -1.96
C GLY A 66 9.90 0.50 -3.25
N LYS A 67 8.63 0.81 -3.44
CA LYS A 67 7.91 0.54 -4.69
C LYS A 67 8.02 1.72 -5.64
N ASP A 68 8.36 1.43 -6.90
CA ASP A 68 8.33 2.40 -7.99
C ASP A 68 6.90 2.95 -8.16
N LYS A 69 6.80 4.22 -8.55
CA LYS A 69 5.55 4.97 -8.68
C LYS A 69 5.07 5.12 -10.13
N GLY A 70 5.88 4.71 -11.11
CA GLY A 70 5.52 4.72 -12.54
C GLY A 70 5.81 3.40 -13.24
#